data_AF-A0A1I7IKV0-F1
#
_entry.id   AF-A0A1I7IKV0-F1
#
_cell.length_a   1.000
_cell.length_b   1.000
_cell.length_c   1.000
_cell.angle_alpha   90.00
_cell.angle_beta   90.00
_cell.angle_gamma   90.00
#
_symmetry.space_group_name_H-M   'P 1'
#
loop_
_entity.id
_entity.type
_entity.pdbx_description
1 polymer ?
#
loop_
_entity_poly.entity_id
_entity_poly.type
_entity_poly.pdbx_seq_one_letter_code
_entity_poly.pdbx_strand_id
1 'polypeptide(L)'
;MAIALEFIDFIVPIALIREKYPGGWEQCLKDHENLIGGRVWFDEHLLRDGAMSPDGIAALVDEWTELGFEPTEERDGQQVWKECCVVESLYGRPTLPCDWLEIGEDGCTAYLKGTEPGEVASRPGWCRPL
;
A
#
# COMPACT_ATOMS: atom_id res chain seq x y z
N MET A 1 4.18 12.94 -2.70
CA MET A 1 3.52 12.79 -1.38
C MET A 1 3.93 11.44 -0.79
N ALA A 2 3.53 11.13 0.44
CA ALA A 2 3.80 9.83 1.04
C ALA A 2 2.59 9.32 1.84
N ILE A 3 2.59 8.04 2.17
CA ILE A 3 1.66 7.40 3.09
C ILE A 3 2.40 6.99 4.37
N ALA A 4 1.74 7.10 5.51
CA ALA A 4 2.24 6.50 6.74
C ALA A 4 2.09 4.97 6.70
N LEU A 5 3.02 4.28 7.35
CA LEU A 5 3.02 2.84 7.57
C LEU A 5 2.53 2.52 8.99
N GLU A 6 1.83 1.40 9.14
CA GLU A 6 1.30 0.92 10.40
C GLU A 6 1.13 -0.61 10.43
N PHE A 7 1.77 -1.26 11.40
CA PHE A 7 1.74 -2.73 11.58
C PHE A 7 2.14 -3.51 10.32
N ILE A 8 1.15 -3.95 9.53
CA ILE A 8 1.33 -4.66 8.26
C ILE A 8 0.49 -3.93 7.22
N ASP A 9 1.17 -3.36 6.23
CA ASP A 9 0.59 -2.47 5.24
C ASP A 9 0.41 -3.18 3.90
N PHE A 10 -0.79 -3.10 3.32
CA PHE A 10 -1.06 -3.44 1.93
C PHE A 10 -1.06 -2.14 1.12
N ILE A 11 -0.16 -2.03 0.17
CA ILE A 11 0.04 -0.80 -0.61
C ILE A 11 -0.17 -1.11 -2.08
N VAL A 12 -0.96 -0.29 -2.76
CA VAL A 12 -1.25 -0.43 -4.19
C VAL A 12 -1.21 0.94 -4.90
N PRO A 13 -0.58 1.04 -6.08
CA PRO A 13 -0.60 2.27 -6.87
C PRO A 13 -2.02 2.62 -7.35
N ILE A 14 -2.47 3.84 -7.08
CA ILE A 14 -3.78 4.36 -7.50
C ILE A 14 -3.93 4.31 -9.03
N ALA A 15 -2.84 4.46 -9.78
CA ALA A 15 -2.84 4.31 -11.23
C ALA A 15 -3.37 2.93 -11.67
N LEU A 16 -2.97 1.85 -10.97
CA LEU A 16 -3.46 0.50 -11.24
C LEU A 16 -4.90 0.30 -10.76
N ILE A 17 -5.30 0.95 -9.65
CA ILE A 17 -6.70 0.93 -9.20
C ILE A 17 -7.62 1.52 -10.28
N ARG A 18 -7.23 2.66 -10.88
CA ARG A 18 -7.99 3.29 -11.97
C ARG A 18 -8.15 2.37 -13.19
N GLU A 19 -7.12 1.59 -13.50
CA GLU A 19 -7.09 0.71 -14.66
C GLU A 19 -7.85 -0.60 -14.43
N LYS A 20 -7.64 -1.24 -13.28
CA LYS A 20 -8.01 -2.65 -13.06
C LYS A 20 -9.17 -2.85 -12.09
N TYR A 21 -9.35 -1.97 -11.11
CA TYR A 21 -10.40 -2.16 -10.09
C TYR A 21 -11.79 -2.08 -10.74
N PRO A 22 -12.73 -2.99 -10.45
CA PRO A 22 -14.08 -2.91 -11.00
C PRO A 22 -14.77 -1.57 -10.68
N GLY A 23 -15.00 -0.75 -11.70
CA GLY A 23 -15.56 0.60 -11.53
C GLY A 23 -14.52 1.70 -11.22
N GLY A 24 -13.23 1.36 -11.25
CA GLY A 24 -12.11 2.30 -11.12
C GLY A 24 -11.92 2.86 -9.72
N TRP A 25 -11.17 3.97 -9.64
CA TRP A 25 -10.78 4.61 -8.38
C TRP A 25 -11.99 5.10 -7.57
N GLU A 26 -12.97 5.69 -8.23
CA GLU A 26 -14.17 6.22 -7.59
C GLU A 26 -15.02 5.12 -6.96
N GLN A 27 -15.03 3.92 -7.54
CA GLN A 27 -15.72 2.77 -6.95
C GLN A 27 -14.91 2.19 -5.78
N CYS A 28 -13.59 2.06 -5.94
CA CYS A 28 -12.69 1.65 -4.85
C CYS A 28 -12.88 2.52 -3.59
N LEU A 29 -12.96 3.85 -3.75
CA LEU A 29 -13.20 4.76 -2.63
C LEU A 29 -14.55 4.54 -1.94
N LYS A 30 -15.61 4.22 -2.71
CA LYS A 30 -16.93 3.91 -2.13
C LYS A 30 -16.92 2.59 -1.38
N ASP A 31 -16.27 1.57 -1.94
CA ASP A 31 -16.21 0.24 -1.34
C ASP A 31 -15.41 0.24 -0.03
N HIS A 32 -14.49 1.19 0.13
CA HIS A 32 -13.68 1.37 1.34
C HIS A 32 -14.14 2.56 2.20
N GLU A 33 -15.28 3.20 1.92
CA GLU A 33 -15.66 4.49 2.53
C GLU A 33 -15.69 4.45 4.07
N ASN A 34 -16.12 3.32 4.63
CA ASN A 34 -16.22 3.09 6.07
C ASN A 34 -14.88 2.77 6.74
N LEU A 35 -13.83 2.53 5.96
CA LEU A 35 -12.48 2.21 6.41
C LEU A 35 -11.53 3.41 6.28
N ILE A 36 -11.87 4.40 5.45
CA ILE A 36 -11.06 5.60 5.23
C ILE A 36 -10.88 6.40 6.52
N GLY A 37 -9.64 6.79 6.80
CA GLY A 37 -9.22 7.50 8.02
C GLY A 37 -9.04 6.60 9.25
N GLY A 38 -9.44 5.32 9.15
CA GLY A 38 -9.19 4.29 10.15
C GLY A 38 -8.11 3.33 9.68
N ARG A 39 -8.50 2.36 8.86
CA ARG A 39 -7.65 1.29 8.30
C ARG A 39 -7.06 1.70 6.95
N VAL A 40 -7.79 2.52 6.18
CA VAL A 40 -7.42 2.94 4.83
C VAL A 40 -7.05 4.42 4.81
N TRP A 41 -5.98 4.78 4.10
CA TRP A 41 -5.66 6.15 3.70
C TRP A 41 -4.90 6.13 2.38
N PHE A 42 -4.80 7.28 1.73
CA PHE A 42 -4.16 7.38 0.43
C PHE A 42 -3.58 8.77 0.22
N ASP A 43 -2.53 8.84 -0.60
CA ASP A 43 -2.01 10.10 -1.14
C ASP A 43 -2.39 10.24 -2.62
N GLU A 44 -1.63 11.03 -3.39
CA GLU A 44 -1.86 11.18 -4.84
C GLU A 44 -1.56 9.91 -5.66
N HIS A 45 -0.72 9.01 -5.14
CA HIS A 45 -0.12 7.91 -5.89
C HIS A 45 -0.43 6.53 -5.33
N LEU A 46 -0.59 6.41 -4.02
CA LEU A 46 -0.67 5.16 -3.29
C LEU A 46 -1.92 5.12 -2.42
N LEU A 47 -2.63 4.00 -2.47
CA LEU A 47 -3.58 3.62 -1.43
C LEU A 47 -2.90 2.66 -0.47
N ARG A 48 -3.10 2.91 0.82
CA ARG A 48 -2.72 2.05 1.93
C ARG A 48 -3.99 1.46 2.55
N ASP A 49 -4.02 0.14 2.64
CA ASP A 49 -4.83 -0.60 3.61
C ASP A 49 -3.88 -1.34 4.57
N GLY A 50 -4.38 -2.03 5.59
CA GLY A 50 -3.53 -2.77 6.51
C GLY A 50 -4.24 -3.87 7.28
N ALA A 51 -3.45 -4.63 8.02
CA ALA A 51 -3.94 -5.69 8.88
C ALA A 51 -3.11 -5.77 10.17
N MET A 52 -3.68 -6.36 11.22
CA MET A 52 -3.00 -6.62 12.49
C MET A 52 -2.43 -8.04 12.60
N SER A 53 -2.56 -8.85 11.55
CA SER A 53 -2.09 -10.24 11.53
C SER A 53 -1.65 -10.70 10.13
N PRO A 54 -0.76 -11.71 10.05
CA PRO A 54 -0.39 -12.34 8.78
C PRO A 54 -1.59 -12.89 8.00
N ASP A 55 -2.55 -13.52 8.67
CA ASP A 55 -3.74 -14.05 8.00
C ASP A 55 -4.62 -12.92 7.43
N GLY A 56 -4.70 -11.79 8.13
CA GLY A 56 -5.47 -10.63 7.67
C GLY A 56 -4.84 -9.95 6.45
N ILE A 57 -3.51 -9.86 6.39
CA ILE A 57 -2.84 -9.29 5.21
C ILE A 57 -2.90 -10.26 4.02
N ALA A 58 -2.81 -11.57 4.27
CA ALA A 58 -2.96 -12.59 3.22
C ALA A 58 -4.36 -12.52 2.59
N ALA A 59 -5.41 -12.41 3.42
CA ALA A 59 -6.78 -12.25 2.95
C ALA A 59 -6.94 -10.99 2.08
N LEU A 60 -6.32 -9.86 2.44
CA LEU A 60 -6.31 -8.66 1.60
C LEU A 60 -5.65 -8.91 0.24
N VAL A 61 -4.50 -9.58 0.21
CA VAL A 61 -3.82 -9.90 -1.06
C VAL A 61 -4.69 -10.82 -1.92
N ASP A 62 -5.34 -11.82 -1.32
CA ASP A 62 -6.24 -12.74 -2.01
C ASP A 62 -7.48 -12.00 -2.56
N GLU A 63 -8.11 -11.13 -1.77
CA GLU A 63 -9.25 -10.30 -2.20
C GLU A 63 -8.91 -9.44 -3.43
N TRP A 64 -7.75 -8.78 -3.44
CA TRP A 64 -7.32 -7.99 -4.60
C TRP A 64 -6.96 -8.87 -5.80
N THR A 65 -6.44 -10.07 -5.56
CA THR A 65 -6.18 -11.06 -6.62
C THR A 65 -7.48 -11.51 -7.28
N GLU A 66 -8.55 -11.76 -6.50
CA GLU A 66 -9.88 -12.10 -7.02
C GLU A 66 -10.50 -10.97 -7.86
N LEU A 67 -10.12 -9.72 -7.59
CA LEU A 67 -10.48 -8.55 -8.41
C LEU A 67 -9.67 -8.43 -9.71
N GLY A 68 -8.71 -9.33 -9.95
CA GLY A 68 -7.90 -9.38 -11.18
C GLY A 68 -6.54 -8.69 -11.08
N PHE A 69 -6.09 -8.32 -9.88
CA PHE A 69 -4.72 -7.89 -9.66
C PHE A 69 -3.76 -9.09 -9.67
N GLU A 70 -2.52 -8.83 -10.04
CA GLU A 70 -1.42 -9.80 -10.05
C GLU A 70 -0.39 -9.33 -9.01
N PRO A 71 -0.50 -9.78 -7.74
CA PRO A 71 0.28 -9.21 -6.65
C PRO A 71 1.79 -9.30 -6.88
N THR A 72 2.24 -10.43 -7.39
CA THR A 72 3.66 -10.75 -7.55
C THR A 72 3.96 -11.29 -8.94
N GLU A 73 5.23 -11.22 -9.31
CA GLU A 73 5.78 -11.93 -10.46
C GLU A 73 7.12 -12.58 -10.09
N GLU A 74 7.56 -13.52 -10.92
CA GLU A 74 8.91 -14.05 -10.85
C GLU A 74 9.84 -13.21 -11.72
N ARG A 75 10.92 -12.69 -11.12
CA ARG A 75 11.96 -11.93 -11.81
C ARG A 75 13.32 -12.44 -11.36
N ASP A 76 14.16 -12.83 -12.32
CA ASP A 76 15.49 -13.38 -12.07
C ASP A 76 15.52 -14.55 -11.06
N GLY A 77 14.48 -15.40 -11.07
CA GLY A 77 14.34 -16.54 -10.16
C GLY A 77 13.91 -16.19 -8.74
N GLN A 78 13.50 -14.93 -8.49
CA GLN A 78 12.97 -14.45 -7.22
C GLN A 78 11.55 -13.92 -7.39
N GLN A 79 10.70 -14.18 -6.41
CA GLN A 79 9.37 -13.56 -6.35
C GLN A 79 9.48 -12.10 -5.88
N VAL A 80 8.88 -11.18 -6.63
CA VAL A 80 8.87 -9.74 -6.34
C VAL A 80 7.45 -9.21 -6.32
N TRP A 81 7.23 -8.15 -5.53
CA TRP A 81 5.99 -7.39 -5.54
C TRP A 81 5.84 -6.62 -6.86
N LYS A 82 4.71 -6.81 -7.55
CA LYS A 82 4.43 -6.25 -8.88
C LYS A 82 3.37 -5.16 -8.81
N GLU A 83 2.13 -5.52 -8.48
CA GLU A 83 0.99 -4.58 -8.52
C GLU A 83 0.51 -4.13 -7.14
N CYS A 84 0.88 -4.86 -6.09
CA CYS A 84 0.78 -4.41 -4.71
C CYS A 84 2.09 -4.72 -3.98
N CYS A 85 2.27 -4.13 -2.80
CA CYS A 85 3.40 -4.39 -1.93
C CYS A 85 2.93 -4.54 -0.50
N VAL A 86 3.39 -5.60 0.16
CA VAL A 86 3.19 -5.75 1.61
C VAL A 86 4.44 -5.27 2.34
N VAL A 87 4.25 -4.34 3.27
CA VAL A 87 5.31 -3.80 4.13
C VAL A 87 5.02 -4.20 5.57
N GLU A 88 6.02 -4.73 6.27
CA GLU A 88 5.92 -4.97 7.71
C GLU A 88 6.62 -3.82 8.43
N SER A 89 5.83 -2.88 8.97
CA SER A 89 6.38 -1.61 9.48
C SER A 89 7.30 -1.80 10.69
N LEU A 90 7.18 -2.92 11.43
CA LEU A 90 8.14 -3.28 12.47
C LEU A 90 9.58 -3.40 11.95
N TYR A 91 9.73 -3.86 10.70
CA TYR A 91 11.02 -3.98 10.03
C TYR A 91 11.31 -2.83 9.05
N GLY A 92 10.34 -1.94 8.84
CA GLY A 92 10.45 -0.80 7.93
C GLY A 92 10.80 -1.20 6.49
N ARG A 93 10.35 -2.37 6.02
CA ARG A 93 10.70 -2.87 4.69
C ARG A 93 9.62 -3.73 4.04
N PRO A 94 9.57 -3.76 2.69
CA PRO A 94 8.80 -4.76 1.95
C PRO A 94 9.12 -6.20 2.35
N THR A 95 8.11 -7.07 2.36
CA THR A 95 8.25 -8.50 2.67
C THR A 95 8.85 -9.30 1.51
N LEU A 96 8.71 -8.81 0.29
CA LEU A 96 9.40 -9.23 -0.93
C LEU A 96 10.03 -7.99 -1.59
N PRO A 97 11.03 -8.12 -2.47
CA PRO A 97 11.55 -6.97 -3.21
C PRO A 97 10.44 -6.22 -3.93
N CYS A 98 10.49 -4.90 -3.90
CA CYS A 98 9.52 -4.01 -4.54
C CYS A 98 10.26 -2.82 -5.13
N ASP A 99 10.27 -2.70 -6.45
CA ASP A 99 11.10 -1.70 -7.14
C ASP A 99 10.44 -0.32 -7.26
N TRP A 100 9.11 -0.27 -7.13
CA TRP A 100 8.34 0.95 -7.32
C TRP A 100 7.99 1.66 -6.02
N LEU A 101 8.25 1.05 -4.85
CA LEU A 101 7.99 1.63 -3.54
C LEU A 101 9.32 2.00 -2.87
N GLU A 102 9.42 3.23 -2.37
CA GLU A 102 10.52 3.68 -1.51
C GLU A 102 10.02 3.83 -0.07
N ILE A 103 10.83 3.42 0.89
CA ILE A 103 10.58 3.67 2.33
C ILE A 103 11.31 4.95 2.70
N GLY A 104 10.64 5.85 3.43
CA GLY A 104 11.25 7.07 3.94
C GLY A 104 12.39 6.79 4.92
N GLU A 105 13.29 7.75 5.07
CA GLU A 105 14.42 7.64 6.02
C GLU A 105 13.96 7.46 7.47
N ASP A 106 12.73 7.86 7.78
CA ASP A 106 12.09 7.67 9.08
C ASP A 106 11.66 6.21 9.37
N GLY A 107 11.62 5.36 8.34
CA GLY A 107 11.12 3.99 8.42
C GLY A 107 9.62 3.86 8.74
N CYS A 108 8.87 4.96 8.86
CA CYS A 108 7.42 4.98 9.11
C CYS A 108 6.60 5.56 7.95
N THR A 109 7.24 5.94 6.84
CA THR A 109 6.56 6.39 5.62
C THR A 109 6.98 5.59 4.40
N ALA A 110 6.11 5.56 3.39
CA ALA A 110 6.41 5.03 2.07
C ALA A 110 5.85 5.95 0.98
N TYR A 111 6.52 5.99 -0.17
CA TYR A 111 6.14 6.83 -1.31
C TYR A 111 6.47 6.13 -2.64
N LEU A 112 5.81 6.57 -3.71
CA LEU A 112 6.07 6.05 -5.04
C LEU A 112 7.49 6.48 -5.48
N LYS A 113 8.32 5.52 -5.88
CA LYS A 113 9.69 5.79 -6.29
C LYS A 113 9.75 6.80 -7.44
N GLY A 114 10.68 7.75 -7.33
CA GLY A 114 10.84 8.82 -8.31
C GLY A 114 9.89 10.01 -8.12
N THR A 115 9.08 10.02 -7.06
CA THR A 115 8.26 11.17 -6.65
C THR A 115 8.84 11.85 -5.41
N GLU A 116 8.49 13.12 -5.18
CA GLU A 116 8.93 13.86 -3.99
C GLU A 116 8.05 13.49 -2.79
N PRO A 117 8.63 12.99 -1.67
CA PRO A 117 7.89 12.69 -0.44
C PRO A 117 7.52 14.00 0.27
N GLY A 118 6.49 14.66 -0.24
CA GLY A 118 5.90 15.86 0.35
C GLY A 118 5.01 15.52 1.56
N GLU A 119 3.77 16.01 1.55
CA GLU A 119 2.80 15.74 2.64
C GLU A 119 2.53 14.24 2.82
N VAL A 120 2.39 13.82 4.08
CA VAL A 120 2.14 12.43 4.48
C VAL A 120 0.66 12.23 4.77
N ALA A 121 0.01 11.34 4.01
CA ALA A 121 -1.32 10.85 4.33
C ALA A 121 -1.25 9.82 5.46
N SER A 122 -2.02 10.03 6.53
CA SER A 122 -2.07 9.13 7.68
C SER A 122 -3.42 9.22 8.39
N ARG A 123 -3.69 8.28 9.30
CA ARG A 123 -4.78 8.46 10.26
C ARG A 123 -4.45 9.59 11.25
N PRO A 124 -5.44 10.34 11.76
CA PRO A 124 -5.20 11.43 12.71
C PRO A 124 -4.35 10.98 13.91
N GLY A 125 -3.20 11.61 14.10
CA GLY A 125 -2.29 11.35 15.23
C GLY A 125 -1.21 10.29 15.00
N TRP A 126 -1.06 9.75 13.79
CA TRP A 126 -0.06 8.72 13.47
C TRP A 126 1.09 9.24 12.58
N CYS A 127 2.32 8.74 12.84
CA CYS A 127 3.59 9.13 12.20
C CYS A 127 3.69 10.67 12.05
N ARG A 128 3.82 11.38 13.18
CA ARG A 128 4.24 12.78 13.16
C ARG A 128 5.76 12.81 12.96
N PRO A 129 6.30 13.58 12.00
CA PRO A 129 7.71 13.92 12.01
C PRO A 129 8.04 14.54 13.37
N LEU A 130 9.18 14.12 13.96
CA LEU A 130 9.71 14.73 15.18
C LEU A 130 9.99 16.23 14.99
#